data_AF-A0ABD4KDE8-F1
#
_entry.id   AF-A0ABD4KDE8-F1
#
_cell.length_a   1.000
_cell.length_b   1.000
_cell.length_c   1.000
_cell.angle_alpha   90.00
_cell.angle_beta   90.00
_cell.angle_gamma   90.00
#
_symmetry.space_group_name_H-M   'P 1'
#
loop_
_entity.id
_entity.type
_entity.pdbx_description
1 polymer ?
#
loop_
_entity_poly.entity_id
_entity_poly.type
_entity_poly.pdbx_seq_one_letter_code
_entity_poly.pdbx_strand_id
1 'polypeptide(L)'
;MSTYSFLDVTASLTGPTGVIDLGQGSANSEEGITQTMGGNKNTMTIGADGEVMHSLHADKSGTITVTLLKTSPVNKKLSLAYNAQSQSSATWGNNVIVIRNTASGDICTARSCAFQKHPDFNNAKEGGTVAWVFDCGKIDPFLGEF
;
A
#
# COMPACT_ATOMS: atom_id res chain seq x y z
N MET A 1 23.03 -17.04 6.75
CA MET A 1 21.61 -17.17 7.15
C MET A 1 21.00 -15.81 6.94
N SER A 2 20.08 -15.70 6.00
CA SER A 2 19.44 -14.45 5.65
C SER A 2 18.39 -14.09 6.69
N THR A 3 18.38 -12.83 7.14
CA THR A 3 17.55 -12.34 8.25
C THR A 3 16.66 -11.20 7.76
N TYR A 4 15.34 -11.34 7.95
CA TYR A 4 14.37 -10.28 7.69
C TYR A 4 14.23 -9.34 8.89
N SER A 5 14.10 -8.03 8.62
CA SER A 5 13.75 -7.03 9.63
C SER A 5 12.89 -5.92 9.01
N PHE A 6 11.82 -5.52 9.72
CA PHE A 6 11.05 -4.33 9.34
C PHE A 6 11.88 -3.04 9.46
N LEU A 7 12.99 -3.06 10.19
CA LEU A 7 13.91 -1.92 10.26
C LEU A 7 14.53 -1.58 8.89
N ASP A 8 14.67 -2.59 8.02
CA ASP A 8 15.20 -2.42 6.66
C ASP A 8 14.10 -2.02 5.66
N VAL A 9 12.84 -1.89 6.11
CA VAL A 9 11.71 -1.47 5.30
C VAL A 9 11.52 0.05 5.41
N THR A 10 11.77 0.71 4.30
CA THR A 10 11.44 2.13 4.08
C THR A 10 10.17 2.23 3.25
N ALA A 11 9.28 3.15 3.59
CA ALA A 11 8.07 3.39 2.81
C ALA A 11 7.73 4.87 2.79
N SER A 12 7.32 5.40 1.66
CA SER A 12 6.90 6.80 1.55
C SER A 12 5.68 6.96 0.67
N LEU A 13 4.81 7.90 1.06
CA LEU A 13 3.73 8.41 0.24
C LEU A 13 4.13 9.79 -0.26
N THR A 14 4.22 9.94 -1.58
CA THR A 14 4.50 11.19 -2.27
C THR A 14 3.28 11.60 -3.07
N GLY A 15 2.81 12.82 -2.87
CA GLY A 15 1.65 13.32 -3.59
C GLY A 15 1.54 14.84 -3.58
N PRO A 16 0.40 15.38 -4.03
CA PRO A 16 0.15 16.83 -4.09
C PRO A 16 0.24 17.53 -2.73
N THR A 17 0.10 16.77 -1.63
CA THR A 17 0.17 17.24 -0.25
C THR A 17 1.56 17.09 0.39
N GLY A 18 2.57 16.76 -0.41
CA GLY A 18 3.95 16.55 0.03
C GLY A 18 4.34 15.08 0.19
N VAL A 19 5.44 14.87 0.90
CA VAL A 19 6.00 13.54 1.19
C VAL A 19 5.74 13.17 2.65
N ILE A 20 5.20 11.98 2.87
CA ILE A 20 4.95 11.40 4.19
C ILE A 20 5.75 10.10 4.28
N ASP A 21 6.60 9.99 5.29
CA ASP A 21 7.26 8.73 5.63
C ASP A 21 6.27 7.80 6.33
N LEU A 22 6.28 6.54 5.93
CA LEU A 22 5.43 5.44 6.38
C LEU A 22 6.26 4.22 6.79
N GLY A 23 7.58 4.27 6.65
CA GLY A 23 8.50 3.18 6.99
C GLY A 23 8.93 3.20 8.45
N GLN A 24 10.05 2.55 8.73
CA GLN A 24 10.65 2.53 10.07
C GLN A 24 10.65 3.91 10.74
N GLY A 25 10.18 3.98 12.00
CA GLY A 25 10.07 5.23 12.76
C GLY A 25 8.70 5.92 12.64
N SER A 26 7.80 5.42 11.80
CA SER A 26 6.42 5.94 11.65
C SER A 26 5.42 5.40 12.69
N ALA A 27 5.91 4.66 13.70
CA ALA A 27 5.08 3.95 14.68
C ALA A 27 4.04 3.03 14.01
N ASN A 28 4.51 2.26 13.02
CA ASN A 28 3.75 1.17 12.41
C ASN A 28 3.37 0.15 13.48
N SER A 29 2.18 -0.42 13.33
CA SER A 29 1.78 -1.58 14.12
C SER A 29 2.49 -2.84 13.62
N GLU A 30 2.35 -3.94 14.37
CA GLU A 30 2.93 -5.25 14.01
C GLU A 30 2.43 -5.77 12.65
N GLU A 31 1.21 -5.40 12.24
CA GLU A 31 0.65 -5.74 10.92
C GLU A 31 1.35 -4.98 9.77
N GLY A 32 2.11 -3.93 10.07
CA GLY A 32 3.00 -3.26 9.14
C GLY A 32 2.31 -2.66 7.90
N ILE A 33 2.88 -2.97 6.73
CA ILE A 33 2.39 -2.51 5.43
C ILE A 33 2.06 -3.74 4.58
N THR A 34 0.83 -3.83 4.11
CA THR A 34 0.35 -4.94 3.28
C THR A 34 0.06 -4.46 1.86
N GLN A 35 0.51 -5.22 0.87
CA GLN A 35 0.20 -5.02 -0.54
C GLN A 35 -0.69 -6.17 -1.03
N THR A 36 -1.85 -5.83 -1.60
CA THR A 36 -2.81 -6.80 -2.15
C THR A 36 -3.07 -6.47 -3.62
N MET A 37 -2.84 -7.40 -4.53
CA MET A 37 -3.19 -7.22 -5.95
C MET A 37 -4.70 -7.40 -6.14
N GLY A 38 -5.31 -6.64 -7.06
CA GLY A 38 -6.75 -6.62 -7.30
C GLY A 38 -7.24 -7.89 -8.01
N GLY A 39 -6.91 -8.05 -9.29
CA GLY A 39 -7.37 -9.14 -10.13
C GLY A 39 -6.32 -10.20 -10.45
N ASN A 40 -6.81 -11.38 -10.87
CA ASN A 40 -5.95 -12.43 -11.39
C ASN A 40 -5.30 -12.01 -12.70
N LYS A 41 -4.01 -12.33 -12.85
CA LYS A 41 -3.24 -12.11 -14.09
C LYS A 41 -3.65 -13.03 -15.25
N ASN A 42 -4.32 -14.14 -14.97
CA ASN A 42 -4.55 -15.20 -15.95
C ASN A 42 -5.97 -15.76 -15.82
N THR A 43 -6.61 -16.02 -16.95
CA THR A 43 -7.74 -16.94 -17.05
C THR A 43 -7.32 -18.16 -17.84
N MET A 44 -7.52 -19.34 -17.26
CA MET A 44 -7.28 -20.62 -17.92
C MET A 44 -8.62 -21.22 -18.33
N THR A 45 -8.79 -21.50 -19.62
CA THR A 45 -9.97 -22.14 -20.18
C THR A 45 -9.57 -23.50 -20.75
N ILE A 46 -10.34 -24.54 -20.43
CA ILE A 46 -10.15 -25.89 -20.96
C ILE A 46 -11.18 -26.12 -22.07
N GLY A 47 -10.72 -26.51 -23.26
CA GLY A 47 -11.54 -26.84 -24.42
C GLY A 47 -12.31 -28.16 -24.25
N ALA A 48 -13.30 -28.39 -25.10
CA ALA A 48 -14.06 -29.65 -25.10
C ALA A 48 -13.20 -30.89 -25.44
N ASP A 49 -12.05 -30.66 -26.07
CA ASP A 49 -10.99 -31.63 -26.37
C ASP A 49 -9.93 -31.75 -25.26
N GLY A 50 -10.03 -30.95 -24.19
CA GLY A 50 -9.08 -30.93 -23.08
C GLY A 50 -7.89 -29.97 -23.26
N GLU A 51 -7.80 -29.26 -24.40
CA GLU A 51 -6.71 -28.32 -24.66
C GLU A 51 -6.82 -27.05 -23.79
N VAL A 52 -5.67 -26.46 -23.46
CA VAL A 52 -5.59 -25.33 -22.52
C VAL A 52 -5.34 -24.02 -23.25
N MET A 53 -6.20 -23.02 -23.00
CA MET A 53 -6.01 -21.65 -23.45
C MET A 53 -5.77 -20.73 -22.23
N HIS A 54 -4.68 -19.95 -22.28
CA HIS A 54 -4.39 -18.90 -21.31
C HIS A 54 -4.72 -17.51 -21.86
N SER A 55 -5.34 -16.67 -21.04
CA SER A 55 -5.60 -15.26 -21.32
C SER A 55 -4.91 -14.38 -20.29
N LEU A 56 -3.94 -13.57 -20.74
CA LEU A 56 -3.19 -12.65 -19.89
C LEU A 56 -3.97 -11.34 -19.66
N HIS A 57 -4.21 -11.01 -18.39
CA HIS A 57 -4.84 -9.76 -17.97
C HIS A 57 -3.79 -8.67 -17.72
N ALA A 58 -4.02 -7.48 -18.26
CA ALA A 58 -3.17 -6.32 -18.06
C ALA A 58 -3.38 -5.64 -16.69
N ASP A 59 -4.19 -6.24 -15.81
CA ASP A 59 -4.48 -5.69 -14.48
C ASP A 59 -3.19 -5.60 -13.65
N LYS A 60 -3.05 -4.43 -13.01
CA LYS A 60 -2.00 -4.08 -12.06
C LYS A 60 -2.59 -3.33 -10.87
N SER A 61 -3.91 -3.23 -10.78
CA SER A 61 -4.58 -2.58 -9.67
C SER A 61 -4.39 -3.39 -8.39
N GLY A 62 -4.66 -2.75 -7.27
CA GLY A 62 -4.61 -3.38 -5.97
C GLY A 62 -4.82 -2.38 -4.86
N THR A 63 -4.58 -2.82 -3.63
CA THR A 63 -4.66 -2.00 -2.44
C THR A 63 -3.37 -2.06 -1.63
N ILE A 64 -3.01 -0.93 -1.03
CA ILE A 64 -1.96 -0.86 -0.02
C ILE A 64 -2.62 -0.48 1.31
N THR A 65 -2.37 -1.28 2.35
CA THR A 65 -2.84 -1.00 3.70
C THR A 65 -1.65 -0.70 4.60
N VAL A 66 -1.67 0.47 5.23
CA VAL A 66 -0.67 0.90 6.23
C VAL A 66 -1.33 0.90 7.59
N THR A 67 -0.91 -0.01 8.47
CA THR A 67 -1.44 -0.12 9.82
C THR A 67 -0.50 0.58 10.79
N LEU A 68 -1.02 1.60 11.48
CA LEU A 68 -0.27 2.42 12.43
C LEU A 68 -0.83 2.26 13.84
N LEU A 69 0.01 2.45 14.86
CA LEU A 69 -0.48 2.60 16.22
C LEU A 69 -1.34 3.86 16.33
N LYS A 70 -2.37 3.85 17.19
CA LYS A 70 -3.24 5.02 17.41
C LYS A 70 -2.48 6.28 17.83
N THR A 71 -1.35 6.11 18.54
CA THR A 71 -0.47 7.19 19.00
C THR A 71 0.47 7.72 17.91
N SER A 72 0.51 7.09 16.72
CA SER A 72 1.41 7.50 15.65
C SER A 72 1.14 8.95 15.22
N PRO A 73 2.16 9.83 15.16
CA PRO A 73 2.02 11.19 14.65
C PRO A 73 1.70 11.22 13.15
N VAL A 74 1.95 10.12 12.44
CA VAL A 74 1.66 9.96 11.00
C VAL A 74 0.16 9.94 10.73
N ASN A 75 -0.66 9.46 11.68
CA ASN A 75 -2.12 9.54 11.57
C ASN A 75 -2.62 10.97 11.34
N LYS A 76 -2.02 11.96 12.01
CA LYS A 76 -2.34 13.38 11.80
C LYS A 76 -1.97 13.84 10.39
N LYS A 77 -0.76 13.47 9.91
CA LYS A 77 -0.28 13.84 8.58
C LYS A 77 -1.19 13.25 7.49
N LEU A 78 -1.57 11.98 7.61
CA LEU A 78 -2.46 11.30 6.68
C LEU A 78 -3.88 11.87 6.71
N SER A 79 -4.41 12.21 7.88
CA SER A 79 -5.72 12.89 7.99
C SER A 79 -5.70 14.28 7.33
N LEU A 80 -4.62 15.07 7.50
CA LEU A 80 -4.46 16.35 6.81
C LEU A 80 -4.34 16.17 5.29
N ALA A 81 -3.56 15.19 4.83
CA ALA A 81 -3.42 14.89 3.41
C ALA A 81 -4.76 14.46 2.80
N TYR A 82 -5.51 13.59 3.48
CA TYR A 82 -6.85 13.18 3.07
C TYR A 82 -7.77 14.38 2.90
N ASN A 83 -7.87 15.24 3.92
CA ASN A 83 -8.76 16.40 3.91
C ASN A 83 -8.35 17.45 2.85
N ALA A 84 -7.07 17.61 2.58
CA ALA A 84 -6.59 18.52 1.54
C ALA A 84 -6.88 17.96 0.13
N GLN A 85 -6.70 16.65 -0.08
CA GLN A 85 -6.94 16.03 -1.38
C GLN A 85 -8.44 15.88 -1.67
N SER A 86 -9.28 15.66 -0.66
CA SER A 86 -10.73 15.57 -0.84
C SER A 86 -11.38 16.89 -1.26
N GLN A 87 -10.68 18.02 -1.11
CA GLN A 87 -11.17 19.34 -1.54
C GLN A 87 -11.04 19.57 -3.05
N SER A 88 -10.25 18.75 -3.77
CA SER A 88 -10.05 18.91 -5.21
C SER A 88 -9.95 17.57 -5.92
N SER A 89 -10.86 17.33 -6.86
CA SER A 89 -10.80 16.15 -7.72
C SER A 89 -9.52 16.07 -8.56
N ALA A 90 -8.84 17.21 -8.78
CA ALA A 90 -7.58 17.25 -9.52
C ALA A 90 -6.38 16.70 -8.72
N THR A 91 -6.46 16.66 -7.38
CA THR A 91 -5.39 16.14 -6.52
C THR A 91 -5.68 14.73 -6.00
N TRP A 92 -6.94 14.29 -6.05
CA TRP A 92 -7.35 12.95 -5.65
C TRP A 92 -6.76 11.86 -6.55
N GLY A 93 -6.28 10.77 -5.95
CA GLY A 93 -5.75 9.63 -6.69
C GLY A 93 -4.38 9.85 -7.35
N ASN A 94 -3.71 10.96 -7.06
CA ASN A 94 -2.40 11.29 -7.64
C ASN A 94 -1.23 10.98 -6.68
N ASN A 95 -1.44 10.15 -5.66
CA ASN A 95 -0.35 9.72 -4.79
C ASN A 95 0.46 8.58 -5.41
N VAL A 96 1.72 8.51 -5.03
CA VAL A 96 2.66 7.44 -5.34
C VAL A 96 3.18 6.91 -4.02
N ILE A 97 3.09 5.60 -3.82
CA ILE A 97 3.62 4.91 -2.64
C ILE A 97 4.80 4.07 -3.11
N VAL A 98 5.95 4.25 -2.46
CA VAL A 98 7.14 3.43 -2.71
C VAL A 98 7.49 2.72 -1.41
N ILE A 99 7.61 1.41 -1.47
CA ILE A 99 8.05 0.55 -0.36
C ILE A 99 9.34 -0.12 -0.83
N ARG A 100 10.39 -0.08 0.00
CA ARG A 100 11.68 -0.70 -0.29
C ARG A 100 12.20 -1.43 0.93
N ASN A 101 12.62 -2.67 0.74
CA ASN A 101 13.45 -3.39 1.69
C ASN A 101 14.92 -3.30 1.23
N THR A 102 15.77 -2.61 1.98
CA THR A 102 17.17 -2.43 1.60
C THR A 102 18.04 -3.66 1.80
N ALA A 103 17.62 -4.61 2.66
CA ALA A 103 18.38 -5.82 2.93
C ALA A 103 18.22 -6.87 1.82
N SER A 104 17.00 -7.04 1.29
CA SER A 104 16.73 -7.95 0.15
C SER A 104 16.81 -7.28 -1.21
N GLY A 105 16.68 -5.95 -1.27
CA GLY A 105 16.54 -5.22 -2.54
C GLY A 105 15.11 -5.21 -3.10
N ASP A 106 14.10 -5.66 -2.33
CA ASP A 106 12.71 -5.59 -2.74
C ASP A 106 12.27 -4.12 -2.93
N ILE A 107 11.56 -3.85 -4.02
CA ILE A 107 10.96 -2.55 -4.32
C ILE A 107 9.53 -2.78 -4.81
N CYS A 108 8.56 -2.18 -4.13
CA CYS A 108 7.20 -2.05 -4.61
C CYS A 108 6.90 -0.58 -4.89
N THR A 109 6.50 -0.28 -6.12
CA THR A 109 6.04 1.06 -6.50
C THR A 109 4.58 1.01 -6.89
N ALA A 110 3.74 1.69 -6.13
CA ALA A 110 2.33 1.89 -6.45
C ALA A 110 2.10 3.33 -6.92
N ARG A 111 1.33 3.46 -8.00
CA ARG A 111 1.01 4.74 -8.65
C ARG A 111 -0.49 4.89 -8.78
N SER A 112 -0.91 6.15 -8.95
CA SER A 112 -2.31 6.53 -8.99
C SER A 112 -3.05 6.03 -7.74
N CYS A 113 -2.47 6.33 -6.57
CA CYS A 113 -2.99 5.89 -5.28
C CYS A 113 -3.96 6.94 -4.74
N ALA A 114 -5.19 6.51 -4.42
CA ALA A 114 -6.20 7.30 -3.74
C ALA A 114 -6.41 6.77 -2.32
N PHE A 115 -6.79 7.64 -1.39
CA PHE A 115 -7.33 7.16 -0.12
C PHE A 115 -8.71 6.51 -0.39
N GLN A 116 -9.02 5.40 0.27
CA GLN A 116 -10.35 4.79 0.13
C GLN A 116 -11.40 5.54 0.96
N LYS A 117 -11.07 5.78 2.24
CA LYS A 117 -11.88 6.55 3.19
C LYS A 117 -11.00 7.08 4.32
N HIS A 118 -11.56 7.98 5.14
CA HIS A 118 -10.99 8.19 6.46
C HIS A 118 -11.12 6.89 7.28
N PRO A 119 -10.07 6.42 7.97
CA PRO A 119 -10.13 5.20 8.75
C PRO A 119 -11.14 5.31 9.90
N ASP A 120 -11.65 4.16 10.32
CA ASP A 120 -12.56 4.06 11.47
C ASP A 120 -11.76 4.29 12.76
N PHE A 121 -12.04 5.40 13.45
CA PHE A 121 -11.34 5.77 14.68
C PHE A 121 -12.06 5.20 15.91
N ASN A 122 -11.73 3.95 16.28
CA ASN A 122 -12.25 3.35 17.50
C ASN A 122 -11.51 3.87 18.75
N ASN A 123 -12.23 4.46 19.71
CA ASN A 123 -11.68 5.00 20.95
C ASN A 123 -12.03 4.09 22.15
N ALA A 124 -11.45 2.88 22.16
CA ALA A 124 -11.60 1.94 23.26
C ALA A 124 -10.75 2.31 24.49
N LYS A 125 -10.98 1.62 25.62
CA LYS A 125 -10.20 1.77 26.86
C LYS A 125 -8.72 1.48 26.64
N GLU A 126 -8.40 0.52 25.78
CA GLU A 126 -7.05 0.19 25.36
C GLU A 126 -6.78 0.79 23.97
N GLY A 127 -5.57 1.31 23.78
CA GLY A 127 -5.15 1.88 22.49
C GLY A 127 -5.00 0.77 21.44
N GLY A 128 -5.71 0.89 20.33
CA GLY A 128 -5.60 -0.04 19.19
C GLY A 128 -4.77 0.52 18.03
N THR A 129 -5.07 0.01 16.84
CA THR A 129 -4.42 0.37 15.58
C THR A 129 -5.36 1.17 14.68
N VAL A 130 -4.78 1.82 13.66
CA VAL A 130 -5.48 2.62 12.66
C VAL A 130 -4.98 2.17 11.28
N ALA A 131 -5.87 1.62 10.47
CA ALA A 131 -5.55 1.10 9.14
C ALA A 131 -5.91 2.11 8.05
N TRP A 132 -4.90 2.66 7.38
CA TRP A 132 -5.07 3.52 6.21
C TRP A 132 -5.02 2.68 4.94
N VAL A 133 -6.10 2.70 4.17
CA VAL A 133 -6.23 1.93 2.93
C VAL A 133 -6.15 2.84 1.71
N PHE A 134 -5.30 2.46 0.77
CA PHE A 134 -5.09 3.15 -0.49
C PHE A 134 -5.49 2.24 -1.65
N ASP A 135 -6.34 2.75 -2.54
CA ASP A 135 -6.65 2.11 -3.81
C ASP A 135 -5.61 2.56 -4.84
N CYS A 136 -4.89 1.59 -5.42
CA CYS A 136 -3.79 1.82 -6.33
C CYS A 136 -4.18 1.39 -7.74
N GLY A 137 -4.05 2.30 -8.71
CA GLY A 137 -4.31 1.96 -10.12
C GLY A 137 -3.26 1.04 -10.73
N LYS A 138 -1.99 1.16 -10.28
CA LYS A 138 -0.88 0.32 -10.74
C LYS A 138 0.07 0.02 -9.59
N ILE A 139 0.33 -1.25 -9.35
CA ILE A 139 1.34 -1.73 -8.42
C ILE A 139 2.35 -2.57 -9.20
N ASP A 140 3.62 -2.18 -9.11
CA ASP A 140 4.73 -2.86 -9.75
C ASP A 140 5.69 -3.35 -8.64
N PRO A 141 5.53 -4.61 -8.18
CA PRO A 141 6.47 -5.24 -7.26
C PRO A 141 7.69 -5.80 -8.01
N PHE A 142 8.86 -5.60 -7.43
CA PHE A 142 10.12 -6.20 -7.82
C PHE A 142 10.73 -6.81 -6.58
N LEU A 143 10.89 -8.13 -6.57
CA LEU A 143 11.51 -8.85 -5.45
C LEU A 143 13.00 -9.01 -5.72
N GLY A 144 13.81 -8.83 -4.68
CA GLY A 144 15.22 -9.17 -4.67
C GLY A 144 15.48 -10.49 -3.95
N GLU A 145 16.68 -10.64 -3.40
CA GLU A 145 17.17 -11.85 -2.74
C GLU A 145 17.95 -11.47 -1.48
N PHE A 146 17.85 -12.26 -0.42
CA PHE A 146 18.55 -12.05 0.85
C PHE A 146 19.88 -12.80 0.94
#